data_AF-B9XGU8-F1
#
_entry.id   AF-B9XGU8-F1
#
_cell.length_a   1.000
_cell.length_b   1.000
_cell.length_c   1.000
_cell.angle_alpha   90.00
_cell.angle_beta   90.00
_cell.angle_gamma   90.00
#
_symmetry.space_group_name_H-M   'P 1'
#
loop_
_entity.id
_entity.type
_entity.pdbx_description
1 polymer ?
#
loop_
_entity_poly.entity_id
_entity_poly.type
_entity_poly.pdbx_seq_one_letter_code
_entity_poly.pdbx_strand_id
1 'polypeptide(L)'
;MLRSLPLLFFLLFLSSCATTHEHQGSKINANQISELVEQLVSPIGPPPPEITDYQGGKEDMQKLNAYLKALFEGYEHPQVAKARARLIAMGTPTFPELIKHLQDKRYSYTFCTADWVDYSVGQTVGQIMAEVVGGRFRPYGYKGRRNPHGSNGQPSFGEMLYEFGVKSYAEHAQGMTRDAVEKEYVLWYMAKEKEHGFTDVQQEQKFLGPCLKRLSEL
;
A
#
# COMPACT_ATOMS: atom_id res chain seq x y z
N MET A 1 -48.21 3.24 -61.07
CA MET A 1 -48.19 2.10 -60.11
C MET A 1 -46.97 2.29 -59.21
N LEU A 2 -47.17 2.16 -57.89
CA LEU A 2 -46.18 2.16 -56.78
C LEU A 2 -45.37 3.46 -56.57
N ARG A 3 -45.78 4.34 -55.65
CA ARG A 3 -45.79 4.29 -54.17
C ARG A 3 -44.53 4.95 -53.58
N SER A 4 -44.75 6.18 -53.15
CA SER A 4 -43.97 7.00 -52.24
C SER A 4 -43.66 6.29 -50.92
N LEU A 5 -42.41 6.40 -50.46
CA LEU A 5 -41.97 6.08 -49.11
C LEU A 5 -41.63 7.39 -48.37
N PRO A 6 -42.07 7.59 -47.12
CA PRO A 6 -41.68 8.75 -46.33
C PRO A 6 -40.38 8.48 -45.55
N LEU A 7 -39.49 9.49 -45.54
CA LEU A 7 -38.39 9.61 -44.60
C LEU A 7 -38.96 9.71 -43.17
N LEU A 8 -38.71 8.71 -42.33
CA LEU A 8 -38.92 8.82 -40.89
C LEU A 8 -37.66 9.39 -40.23
N PHE A 9 -37.75 10.65 -39.82
CA PHE A 9 -36.81 11.30 -38.89
C PHE A 9 -37.07 10.74 -37.48
N PHE A 10 -36.18 9.88 -36.97
CA PHE A 10 -36.20 9.47 -35.56
C PHE A 10 -35.19 10.33 -34.79
N LEU A 11 -35.68 11.43 -34.21
CA LEU A 11 -34.97 12.20 -33.19
C LEU A 11 -35.13 11.50 -31.84
N LEU A 12 -34.16 10.66 -31.47
CA LEU A 12 -34.01 10.16 -30.12
C LEU A 12 -33.33 11.23 -29.26
N PHE A 13 -34.14 12.04 -28.57
CA PHE A 13 -33.68 12.80 -27.41
C PHE A 13 -33.44 11.82 -26.26
N LEU A 14 -32.21 11.33 -26.13
CA LEU A 14 -31.73 10.76 -24.88
C LEU A 14 -31.54 11.92 -23.90
N SER A 15 -32.60 12.23 -23.15
CA SER A 15 -32.49 13.01 -21.92
C SER A 15 -31.72 12.16 -20.91
N SER A 16 -30.39 12.25 -20.99
CA SER A 16 -29.51 11.69 -19.99
C SER A 16 -29.71 12.55 -18.74
N CYS A 17 -30.48 12.05 -17.77
CA CYS A 17 -30.37 12.49 -16.39
C CYS A 17 -28.92 12.24 -15.97
N ALA A 18 -28.08 13.25 -16.16
CA ALA A 18 -26.83 13.35 -15.44
C ALA A 18 -27.21 13.52 -13.97
N THR A 19 -27.36 12.38 -13.29
CA THR A 19 -27.31 12.34 -11.83
C THR A 19 -25.87 12.69 -11.48
N THR A 20 -25.57 13.99 -11.40
CA THR A 20 -24.42 14.50 -10.67
C THR A 20 -24.63 14.03 -9.24
N HIS A 21 -24.09 12.84 -8.92
CA HIS A 21 -23.61 12.59 -7.58
C HIS A 21 -22.53 13.63 -7.35
N GLU A 22 -22.94 14.79 -6.84
CA GLU A 22 -22.08 15.62 -6.02
C GLU A 22 -21.56 14.70 -4.93
N HIS A 23 -20.38 14.13 -5.20
CA HIS A 23 -19.52 13.64 -4.17
C HIS A 23 -19.28 14.87 -3.30
N GLN A 24 -20.03 14.99 -2.20
CA GLN A 24 -19.70 15.86 -1.09
C GLN A 24 -18.33 15.41 -0.60
N GLY A 25 -17.31 15.90 -1.29
CA GLY A 25 -15.91 15.73 -0.96
C GLY A 25 -15.73 16.43 0.37
N SER A 26 -15.92 15.67 1.45
CA SER A 26 -15.32 16.00 2.73
C SER A 26 -13.86 16.27 2.42
N LYS A 27 -13.48 17.55 2.35
CA LYS A 27 -12.10 17.96 2.13
C LYS A 27 -11.29 17.26 3.20
N ILE A 28 -10.54 16.25 2.79
CA ILE A 28 -9.61 15.56 3.67
C ILE A 28 -8.69 16.66 4.24
N ASN A 29 -8.78 16.86 5.55
CA ASN A 29 -8.07 17.93 6.23
C ASN A 29 -6.67 17.44 6.60
N ALA A 30 -5.63 18.18 6.24
CA ALA A 30 -4.24 17.92 6.62
C ALA A 30 -4.07 17.71 8.14
N ASN A 31 -4.80 18.48 8.97
CA ASN A 31 -4.78 18.33 10.42
C ASN A 31 -5.32 16.96 10.85
N GLN A 32 -6.39 16.49 10.21
CA GLN A 32 -6.96 15.17 10.50
C GLN A 32 -5.99 14.04 10.14
N ILE A 33 -5.25 14.19 9.03
CA ILE A 33 -4.22 13.20 8.65
C ILE A 33 -3.09 13.23 9.69
N SER A 34 -2.61 14.41 10.08
CA SER A 34 -1.57 14.57 11.10
C SER A 34 -1.99 13.95 12.44
N GLU A 35 -3.22 14.16 12.89
CA GLU A 35 -3.78 13.54 14.11
C GLU A 35 -3.83 12.00 14.03
N LEU A 36 -4.11 11.45 12.84
CA LEU A 36 -4.04 10.00 12.61
C LEU A 36 -2.60 9.49 12.62
N VAL A 37 -1.65 10.27 12.10
CA VAL A 37 -0.22 9.92 12.17
C VAL A 37 0.27 9.93 13.62
N GLU A 38 -0.14 10.89 14.44
CA GLU A 38 0.16 10.88 15.88
C GLU A 38 -0.36 9.62 16.58
N GLN A 39 -1.50 9.08 16.13
CA GLN A 39 -2.04 7.82 16.65
C GLN A 39 -1.25 6.58 16.20
N LEU A 40 -0.35 6.70 15.23
CA LEU A 40 0.58 5.62 14.86
C LEU A 40 1.71 5.44 15.87
N VAL A 41 1.93 6.39 16.78
CA VAL A 41 2.86 6.22 17.89
C VAL A 41 2.24 5.23 18.88
N SER A 42 2.96 4.13 19.16
CA SER A 42 2.48 3.20 20.18
C SER A 42 2.53 3.86 21.56
N PRO A 43 1.47 3.76 22.38
CA PRO A 43 1.50 4.23 23.76
C PRO A 43 2.37 3.34 24.67
N ILE A 44 2.77 2.16 24.18
CA ILE A 44 3.61 1.19 24.88
C ILE A 44 4.90 1.04 24.07
N GLY A 45 6.06 1.02 24.74
CA GLY A 45 7.35 0.81 24.09
C GLY A 45 7.44 -0.52 23.34
N PRO A 46 8.52 -0.74 22.55
CA PRO A 46 8.77 -2.03 21.95
C PRO A 46 8.82 -3.12 23.03
N PRO A 47 8.27 -4.32 22.79
CA PRO A 47 8.46 -5.42 23.71
C PRO A 47 9.96 -5.73 23.81
N PRO A 48 10.47 -6.16 24.98
CA PRO A 48 11.87 -6.53 25.07
C PRO A 48 12.14 -7.73 24.15
N PRO A 49 13.27 -7.76 23.42
CA PRO A 49 13.60 -8.86 22.50
C PRO A 49 13.96 -10.16 23.25
N GLU A 50 14.28 -10.07 24.53
CA GLU A 50 14.50 -11.19 25.44
C GLU A 50 13.95 -10.84 26.82
N ILE A 51 13.41 -11.83 27.55
CA ILE A 51 13.05 -11.67 28.96
C ILE A 51 14.18 -12.26 29.79
N THR A 52 15.08 -11.40 30.26
CA THR A 52 16.27 -11.80 31.03
C THR A 52 16.08 -11.75 32.54
N ASP A 53 15.00 -11.11 33.02
CA ASP A 53 14.77 -10.76 34.42
C ASP A 53 13.42 -11.25 34.97
N TYR A 54 12.88 -12.37 34.44
CA TYR A 54 11.61 -12.95 34.92
C TYR A 54 11.71 -13.38 36.40
N GLN A 55 11.03 -12.68 37.29
CA GLN A 55 11.01 -12.98 38.73
C GLN A 55 9.77 -13.76 39.17
N GLY A 56 8.76 -13.85 38.29
CA GLY A 56 7.51 -14.54 38.55
C GLY A 56 6.53 -13.63 39.29
N GLY A 57 5.50 -13.18 38.59
CA GLY A 57 4.47 -12.28 39.11
C GLY A 57 3.43 -11.94 38.05
N LYS A 58 2.34 -11.26 38.44
CA LYS A 58 1.26 -10.90 37.52
C LYS A 58 1.72 -9.94 36.41
N GLU A 59 2.62 -9.01 36.75
CA GLU A 59 3.22 -8.06 35.79
C GLU A 59 4.20 -8.76 34.84
N ASP A 60 5.06 -9.64 35.36
CA ASP A 60 5.99 -10.44 34.55
C ASP A 60 5.25 -11.39 33.60
N MET A 61 4.13 -11.98 34.03
CA MET A 61 3.27 -12.78 33.14
C MET A 61 2.64 -11.94 32.02
N GLN A 62 2.32 -10.66 32.27
CA GLN A 62 1.83 -9.76 31.22
C GLN A 62 2.95 -9.41 30.22
N LYS A 63 4.16 -9.12 30.72
CA LYS A 63 5.36 -8.90 29.88
C LYS A 63 5.69 -10.14 29.05
N LEU A 64 5.65 -11.32 29.66
CA LEU A 64 5.86 -12.61 29.01
C LEU A 64 4.82 -12.90 27.94
N ASN A 65 3.53 -12.71 28.23
CA ASN A 65 2.49 -12.90 27.22
C ASN A 65 2.60 -11.88 26.08
N ALA A 66 2.97 -10.63 26.37
CA ALA A 66 3.21 -9.61 25.33
C ALA A 66 4.42 -9.97 24.46
N TYR A 67 5.51 -10.45 25.07
CA TYR A 67 6.70 -10.94 24.38
C TYR A 67 6.38 -12.17 23.51
N LEU A 68 5.72 -13.19 24.07
CA LEU A 68 5.34 -14.39 23.32
C LEU A 68 4.40 -14.03 22.16
N LYS A 69 3.42 -13.14 22.39
CA LYS A 69 2.57 -12.63 21.33
C LYS A 69 3.38 -11.90 20.25
N ALA A 70 4.29 -11.01 20.65
CA ALA A 70 5.17 -10.33 19.72
C ALA A 70 6.04 -11.29 18.90
N LEU A 71 6.54 -12.35 19.54
CA LEU A 71 7.38 -13.36 18.94
C LEU A 71 6.65 -14.19 17.88
N PHE A 72 5.38 -14.54 18.11
CA PHE A 72 4.61 -15.41 17.21
C PHE A 72 3.73 -14.66 16.22
N GLU A 73 3.22 -13.48 16.59
CA GLU A 73 2.20 -12.75 15.82
C GLU A 73 2.61 -11.30 15.48
N GLY A 74 3.71 -10.81 16.06
CA GLY A 74 3.98 -9.38 16.13
C GLY A 74 3.15 -8.68 17.23
N TYR A 75 3.48 -7.42 17.48
CA TYR A 75 2.79 -6.58 18.44
C TYR A 75 2.38 -5.26 17.77
N GLU A 76 1.08 -5.08 17.56
CA GLU A 76 0.49 -3.82 17.10
C GLU A 76 -0.61 -3.41 18.09
N HIS A 77 -0.48 -2.22 18.68
CA HIS A 77 -1.49 -1.69 19.60
C HIS A 77 -2.79 -1.37 18.81
N PRO A 78 -4.00 -1.64 19.36
CA PRO A 78 -5.26 -1.41 18.62
C PRO A 78 -5.44 0.00 18.08
N GLN A 79 -4.89 1.02 18.77
CA GLN A 79 -4.87 2.40 18.28
C GLN A 79 -4.09 2.53 16.97
N VAL A 80 -2.89 1.94 16.90
CA VAL A 80 -2.02 1.97 15.72
C VAL A 80 -2.70 1.26 14.55
N ALA A 81 -3.24 0.06 14.80
CA ALA A 81 -3.99 -0.70 13.79
C ALA A 81 -5.18 0.09 13.24
N LYS A 82 -5.95 0.76 14.11
CA LYS A 82 -7.10 1.58 13.72
C LYS A 82 -6.68 2.82 12.92
N ALA A 83 -5.63 3.51 13.34
CA ALA A 83 -5.12 4.68 12.63
C ALA A 83 -4.58 4.29 11.23
N ARG A 84 -3.79 3.21 11.16
CA ARG A 84 -3.29 2.63 9.92
C ARG A 84 -4.42 2.28 8.95
N ALA A 85 -5.44 1.56 9.43
CA ALA A 85 -6.61 1.20 8.62
C ALA A 85 -7.36 2.43 8.07
N ARG A 86 -7.52 3.48 8.89
CA ARG A 86 -8.17 4.73 8.45
C ARG A 86 -7.35 5.45 7.39
N LEU A 87 -6.04 5.56 7.56
CA LEU A 87 -5.15 6.19 6.57
C LEU A 87 -5.15 5.43 5.24
N ILE A 88 -5.13 4.09 5.27
CA ILE A 88 -5.26 3.26 4.06
C ILE A 88 -6.62 3.48 3.38
N ALA A 89 -7.71 3.53 4.15
CA ALA A 89 -9.05 3.75 3.63
C ALA A 89 -9.23 5.14 2.99
N MET A 90 -8.53 6.16 3.49
CA MET A 90 -8.53 7.50 2.90
C MET A 90 -7.81 7.56 1.55
N GLY A 91 -6.86 6.64 1.29
CA GLY A 91 -6.23 6.47 -0.01
C GLY A 91 -5.20 7.55 -0.35
N THR A 92 -4.99 7.75 -1.65
CA THR A 92 -3.95 8.62 -2.22
C THR A 92 -4.05 10.12 -1.86
N PRO A 93 -5.22 10.73 -1.57
CA PRO A 93 -5.27 12.14 -1.15
C PRO A 93 -4.50 12.41 0.15
N THR A 94 -4.15 11.37 0.92
CA THR A 94 -3.35 11.51 2.14
C THR A 94 -1.85 11.68 1.87
N PHE A 95 -1.36 11.32 0.69
CA PHE A 95 0.07 11.19 0.42
C PHE A 95 0.87 12.48 0.67
N PRO A 96 0.43 13.68 0.22
CA PRO A 96 1.17 14.92 0.46
C PRO A 96 1.41 15.23 1.94
N GLU A 97 0.48 14.85 2.82
CA GLU A 97 0.66 15.02 4.27
C GLU A 97 1.52 13.91 4.85
N LEU A 98 1.26 12.65 4.47
CA LEU A 98 1.99 11.48 4.95
C LEU A 98 3.50 11.60 4.72
N ILE A 99 3.94 12.08 3.55
CA ILE A 99 5.37 12.17 3.24
C ILE A 99 6.17 13.07 4.20
N LYS A 100 5.51 14.00 4.92
CA LYS A 100 6.16 14.84 5.93
C LYS A 100 6.64 14.05 7.14
N HIS A 101 6.09 12.85 7.36
CA HIS A 101 6.36 12.01 8.53
C HIS A 101 7.26 10.82 8.23
N LEU A 102 7.79 10.68 6.99
CA LEU A 102 8.65 9.53 6.62
C LEU A 102 9.94 9.41 7.44
N GLN A 103 10.38 10.50 8.07
CA GLN A 103 11.56 10.52 8.94
C GLN A 103 11.23 10.39 10.43
N ASP A 104 9.95 10.24 10.80
CA ASP A 104 9.54 10.08 12.20
C ASP A 104 10.06 8.76 12.78
N LYS A 105 10.93 8.88 13.78
CA LYS A 105 11.61 7.74 14.42
C LYS A 105 10.88 7.19 15.64
N ARG A 106 9.75 7.78 16.05
CA ARG A 106 8.98 7.27 17.19
C ARG A 106 8.51 5.86 16.91
N TYR A 107 8.50 5.01 17.93
CA TYR A 107 8.09 3.62 17.81
C TYR A 107 6.59 3.51 17.47
N SER A 108 6.26 2.61 16.55
CA SER A 108 4.90 2.38 16.06
C SER A 108 4.40 0.98 16.40
N TYR A 109 5.08 -0.06 15.96
CA TYR A 109 4.70 -1.44 16.26
C TYR A 109 5.87 -2.40 16.00
N THR A 110 5.76 -3.63 16.48
CA THR A 110 6.75 -4.69 16.24
C THR A 110 6.14 -5.75 15.34
N PHE A 111 6.91 -6.28 14.40
CA PHE A 111 6.50 -7.43 13.59
C PHE A 111 7.56 -8.52 13.64
N CYS A 112 7.14 -9.77 13.81
CA CYS A 112 8.01 -10.93 13.80
C CYS A 112 7.53 -11.90 12.72
N THR A 113 8.37 -12.20 11.73
CA THR A 113 8.08 -13.21 10.69
C THR A 113 9.25 -14.14 10.45
N ALA A 114 10.46 -13.59 10.40
CA ALA A 114 11.72 -14.33 10.38
C ALA A 114 12.76 -13.64 11.28
N ASP A 115 12.65 -12.31 11.42
CA ASP A 115 13.43 -11.47 12.31
C ASP A 115 12.49 -10.57 13.13
N TRP A 116 12.97 -10.14 14.30
CA TRP A 116 12.32 -9.14 15.12
C TRP A 116 12.56 -7.74 14.54
N VAL A 117 11.49 -7.05 14.13
CA VAL A 117 11.61 -5.72 13.53
C VAL A 117 10.68 -4.72 14.23
N ASP A 118 11.30 -3.73 14.87
CA ASP A 118 10.60 -2.56 15.41
C ASP A 118 10.38 -1.54 14.29
N TYR A 119 9.13 -1.24 14.00
CA TYR A 119 8.74 -0.23 13.01
C TYR A 119 8.59 1.12 13.69
N SER A 120 9.26 2.13 13.13
CA SER A 120 9.01 3.53 13.41
C SER A 120 7.75 4.05 12.68
N VAL A 121 7.18 5.16 13.15
CA VAL A 121 6.06 5.85 12.48
C VAL A 121 6.37 6.12 11.02
N GLY A 122 7.58 6.60 10.69
CA GLY A 122 7.97 6.86 9.31
C GLY A 122 7.99 5.61 8.43
N GLN A 123 8.42 4.47 8.95
CA GLN A 123 8.33 3.19 8.23
C GLN A 123 6.88 2.74 8.06
N THR A 124 6.05 2.88 9.09
CA THR A 124 4.61 2.58 9.03
C THR A 124 3.90 3.44 7.97
N VAL A 125 4.26 4.72 7.87
CA VAL A 125 3.77 5.63 6.83
C VAL A 125 4.16 5.14 5.43
N GLY A 126 5.42 4.76 5.21
CA GLY A 126 5.86 4.18 3.94
C GLY A 126 5.08 2.91 3.58
N GLN A 127 4.78 2.06 4.55
CA GLN A 127 3.95 0.87 4.33
C GLN A 127 2.49 1.20 4.06
N ILE A 128 1.91 2.24 4.67
CA ILE A 128 0.56 2.70 4.35
C ILE A 128 0.49 3.10 2.89
N MET A 129 1.46 3.89 2.40
CA MET A 129 1.53 4.27 0.99
C MET A 129 1.66 3.04 0.09
N ALA A 130 2.55 2.10 0.44
CA ALA A 130 2.71 0.84 -0.30
C ALA A 130 1.42 0.00 -0.33
N GLU A 131 0.66 -0.06 0.76
CA GLU A 131 -0.58 -0.81 0.86
C GLU A 131 -1.72 -0.14 0.06
N VAL A 132 -1.76 1.20 0.03
CA VAL A 132 -2.69 1.94 -0.83
C VAL A 132 -2.40 1.63 -2.30
N VAL A 133 -1.13 1.68 -2.72
CA VAL A 133 -0.71 1.51 -4.11
C VAL A 133 -0.73 0.05 -4.57
N GLY A 134 -0.04 -0.83 -3.83
CA GLY A 134 0.21 -2.23 -4.22
C GLY A 134 -0.39 -3.26 -3.27
N GLY A 135 -1.16 -2.87 -2.25
CA GLY A 135 -1.68 -3.82 -1.25
C GLY A 135 -2.50 -4.97 -1.83
N ARG A 136 -3.23 -4.72 -2.93
CA ARG A 136 -4.00 -5.74 -3.68
C ARG A 136 -3.15 -6.52 -4.71
N PHE A 137 -1.94 -6.07 -5.00
CA PHE A 137 -1.04 -6.66 -5.97
C PHE A 137 0.31 -7.01 -5.34
N ARG A 138 0.43 -8.27 -4.89
CA ARG A 138 1.67 -8.84 -4.36
C ARG A 138 2.14 -9.99 -5.26
N PRO A 139 2.85 -9.71 -6.36
CA PRO A 139 3.24 -10.72 -7.34
C PRO A 139 4.33 -11.63 -6.76
N TYR A 140 3.93 -12.72 -6.12
CA TYR A 140 4.77 -13.76 -5.50
C TYR A 140 5.78 -13.27 -4.43
N GLY A 141 5.90 -14.04 -3.34
CA GLY A 141 6.80 -13.75 -2.21
C GLY A 141 8.24 -14.18 -2.43
N TYR A 142 8.81 -13.98 -3.63
CA TYR A 142 10.21 -14.34 -3.87
C TYR A 142 11.12 -13.24 -3.28
N LYS A 143 12.08 -13.63 -2.43
CA LYS A 143 13.06 -12.68 -1.86
C LYS A 143 14.19 -12.34 -2.84
N GLY A 144 14.45 -13.23 -3.81
CA GLY A 144 15.39 -12.99 -4.88
C GLY A 144 15.24 -14.03 -5.99
N ARG A 145 15.62 -13.66 -7.22
CA ARG A 145 15.64 -14.56 -8.37
C ARG A 145 16.92 -14.43 -9.17
N ARG A 146 17.39 -15.56 -9.72
CA ARG A 146 18.45 -15.56 -10.72
C ARG A 146 17.94 -15.02 -12.05
N ASN A 147 18.77 -14.23 -12.71
CA ASN A 147 18.57 -13.68 -14.04
C ASN A 147 19.89 -13.76 -14.83
N PRO A 148 19.93 -13.39 -16.12
CA PRO A 148 21.15 -13.46 -16.94
C PRO A 148 22.33 -12.62 -16.42
N HIS A 149 22.07 -11.62 -15.57
CA HIS A 149 23.07 -10.68 -15.04
C HIS A 149 23.46 -10.95 -13.58
N GLY A 150 22.91 -12.00 -12.95
CA GLY A 150 23.18 -12.35 -11.57
C GLY A 150 21.90 -12.68 -10.80
N SER A 151 21.74 -12.08 -9.62
CA SER A 151 20.56 -12.26 -8.78
C SER A 151 20.03 -10.91 -8.33
N ASN A 152 18.73 -10.69 -8.50
CA ASN A 152 18.07 -9.46 -8.09
C ASN A 152 16.96 -9.77 -7.08
N GLY A 153 16.69 -8.80 -6.21
CA GLY A 153 15.52 -8.79 -5.35
C GLY A 153 14.24 -8.49 -6.14
N GLN A 154 13.11 -8.62 -5.46
CA GLN A 154 11.82 -8.22 -6.02
C GLN A 154 11.74 -6.69 -6.12
N PRO A 155 11.29 -6.12 -7.25
CA PRO A 155 11.02 -4.69 -7.36
C PRO A 155 10.02 -4.24 -6.29
N SER A 156 10.33 -3.16 -5.57
CA SER A 156 9.50 -2.70 -4.45
C SER A 156 8.92 -1.30 -4.69
N PHE A 157 7.78 -1.01 -4.06
CA PHE A 157 7.22 0.35 -4.08
C PHE A 157 8.19 1.40 -3.52
N GLY A 158 9.06 1.02 -2.57
CA GLY A 158 10.11 1.92 -2.07
C GLY A 158 11.11 2.33 -3.15
N GLU A 159 11.49 1.40 -4.04
CA GLU A 159 12.33 1.69 -5.20
C GLU A 159 11.60 2.59 -6.21
N MET A 160 10.32 2.32 -6.50
CA MET A 160 9.50 3.19 -7.35
C MET A 160 9.46 4.63 -6.80
N LEU A 161 9.19 4.79 -5.50
CA LEU A 161 9.16 6.11 -4.85
C LEU A 161 10.51 6.82 -4.94
N TYR A 162 11.62 6.09 -4.83
CA TYR A 162 12.95 6.67 -4.97
C TYR A 162 13.19 7.17 -6.40
N GLU A 163 12.82 6.39 -7.42
CA GLU A 163 13.00 6.77 -8.84
C GLU A 163 12.14 7.96 -9.27
N PHE A 164 10.87 8.00 -8.84
CA PHE A 164 9.97 9.11 -9.14
C PHE A 164 10.29 10.36 -8.32
N GLY A 165 10.95 10.20 -7.18
CA GLY A 165 11.08 11.21 -6.14
C GLY A 165 9.82 11.28 -5.27
N VAL A 166 9.99 11.05 -3.97
CA VAL A 166 8.90 10.94 -2.99
C VAL A 166 7.89 12.08 -3.07
N LYS A 167 8.36 13.33 -3.12
CA LYS A 167 7.50 14.52 -3.19
C LYS A 167 6.71 14.57 -4.49
N SER A 168 7.39 14.38 -5.62
CA SER A 168 6.79 14.41 -6.95
C SER A 168 5.74 13.30 -7.12
N TYR A 169 6.02 12.09 -6.63
CA TYR A 169 5.06 11.01 -6.65
C TYR A 169 3.83 11.30 -5.77
N ALA A 170 4.02 11.83 -4.56
CA ALA A 170 2.89 12.16 -3.69
C ALA A 170 1.97 13.23 -4.30
N GLU A 171 2.55 14.26 -4.93
CA GLU A 171 1.82 15.31 -5.62
C GLU A 171 1.06 14.80 -6.85
N HIS A 172 1.66 13.86 -7.59
CA HIS A 172 1.04 13.19 -8.73
C HIS A 172 -0.12 12.28 -8.30
N ALA A 173 0.13 11.41 -7.32
CA ALA A 173 -0.81 10.39 -6.87
C ALA A 173 -2.03 10.97 -6.14
N GLN A 174 -1.93 12.15 -5.50
CA GLN A 174 -3.00 12.68 -4.64
C GLN A 174 -4.39 12.78 -5.29
N GLY A 175 -4.43 12.98 -6.61
CA GLY A 175 -5.66 13.09 -7.39
C GLY A 175 -6.10 11.79 -8.07
N MET A 176 -5.34 10.71 -7.93
CA MET A 176 -5.57 9.44 -8.61
C MET A 176 -6.43 8.49 -7.78
N THR A 177 -7.21 7.65 -8.43
CA THR A 177 -7.92 6.56 -7.73
C THR A 177 -6.94 5.46 -7.30
N ARG A 178 -7.37 4.59 -6.37
CA ARG A 178 -6.58 3.43 -5.96
C ARG A 178 -6.25 2.50 -7.14
N ASP A 179 -7.21 2.26 -8.03
CA ASP A 179 -6.97 1.44 -9.23
C ASP A 179 -5.97 2.08 -10.19
N ALA A 180 -5.98 3.42 -10.32
CA ALA A 180 -5.05 4.13 -11.19
C ALA A 180 -3.60 4.05 -10.67
N VAL A 181 -3.35 4.29 -9.38
CA VAL A 181 -1.99 4.16 -8.82
C VAL A 181 -1.51 2.71 -8.80
N GLU A 182 -2.41 1.75 -8.59
CA GLU A 182 -2.07 0.33 -8.65
C GLU A 182 -1.68 -0.09 -10.08
N LYS A 183 -2.43 0.37 -11.09
CA LYS A 183 -2.10 0.15 -12.50
C LYS A 183 -0.72 0.72 -12.84
N GLU A 184 -0.41 1.93 -12.38
CA GLU A 184 0.90 2.55 -12.57
C GLU A 184 2.02 1.73 -11.91
N TYR A 185 1.81 1.27 -10.68
CA TYR A 185 2.78 0.42 -9.97
C TYR A 185 2.99 -0.92 -10.68
N VAL A 186 1.92 -1.58 -11.14
CA VAL A 186 2.03 -2.86 -11.88
C VAL A 186 2.82 -2.66 -13.18
N LEU A 187 2.56 -1.58 -13.92
CA LEU A 187 3.30 -1.27 -15.16
C LEU A 187 4.78 -0.98 -14.89
N TRP A 188 5.08 -0.19 -13.85
CA TRP A 188 6.46 0.06 -13.40
C TRP A 188 7.14 -1.24 -12.98
N TYR A 189 6.47 -2.08 -12.19
CA TYR A 189 6.99 -3.37 -11.72
C TYR A 189 7.34 -4.27 -12.92
N MET A 190 6.46 -4.37 -13.92
CA MET A 190 6.72 -5.12 -15.15
C MET A 190 7.93 -4.59 -15.93
N ALA A 191 8.09 -3.26 -16.01
CA ALA A 191 9.26 -2.67 -16.66
C ALA A 191 10.55 -3.06 -15.93
N LYS A 192 10.56 -3.03 -14.59
CA LYS A 192 11.70 -3.48 -13.78
C LYS A 192 12.02 -4.96 -13.94
N GLU A 193 11.01 -5.82 -13.96
CA GLU A 193 11.23 -7.24 -14.22
C GLU A 193 11.83 -7.50 -15.61
N LYS A 194 11.45 -6.71 -16.61
CA LYS A 194 12.05 -6.78 -17.96
C LYS A 194 13.49 -6.28 -17.96
N GLU A 195 13.80 -5.20 -17.24
CA GLU A 195 15.18 -4.70 -17.08
C GLU A 195 16.10 -5.74 -16.42
N HIS A 196 15.59 -6.46 -15.42
CA HIS A 196 16.32 -7.58 -14.80
C HIS A 196 16.61 -8.72 -15.79
N GLY A 197 15.78 -8.87 -16.82
CA GLY A 197 15.84 -9.95 -17.79
C GLY A 197 15.28 -11.28 -17.28
N PHE A 198 15.09 -12.21 -18.21
CA PHE A 198 14.59 -13.56 -17.96
C PHE A 198 15.55 -14.61 -18.52
N THR A 199 15.67 -15.75 -17.86
CA THR A 199 16.49 -16.88 -18.33
C THR A 199 15.84 -17.59 -19.51
N ASP A 200 14.51 -17.59 -19.56
CA ASP A 200 13.71 -18.26 -20.56
C ASP A 200 12.26 -17.72 -20.53
N VAL A 201 11.47 -18.11 -21.53
CA VAL A 201 10.07 -17.69 -21.68
C VAL A 201 9.17 -18.18 -20.53
N GLN A 202 9.49 -19.32 -19.90
CA GLN A 202 8.70 -19.83 -18.77
C GLN A 202 8.91 -18.95 -17.53
N GLN A 203 10.15 -18.50 -17.31
CA GLN A 203 10.49 -17.54 -16.26
C GLN A 203 9.78 -16.20 -16.50
N GLU A 204 9.80 -15.68 -17.72
CA GLU A 204 9.05 -14.47 -18.09
C GLU A 204 7.56 -14.61 -17.77
N GLN A 205 6.93 -15.69 -18.26
CA GLN A 205 5.51 -15.93 -18.01
C GLN A 205 5.20 -16.09 -16.51
N LYS A 206 6.09 -16.71 -15.74
CA LYS A 206 5.95 -16.88 -14.30
C LYS A 206 5.92 -15.53 -13.56
N PHE A 207 6.75 -14.57 -13.95
CA PHE A 207 6.84 -13.28 -13.25
C PHE A 207 5.88 -12.22 -13.83
N LEU A 208 5.71 -12.16 -15.15
CA LEU A 208 4.83 -11.18 -15.80
C LEU A 208 3.37 -11.64 -15.89
N GLY A 209 3.08 -12.93 -15.89
CA GLY A 209 1.72 -13.48 -15.98
C GLY A 209 0.75 -12.93 -14.93
N PRO A 210 1.09 -12.91 -13.62
CA PRO A 210 0.25 -12.30 -12.59
C PRO A 210 0.03 -10.81 -12.80
N CYS A 211 1.05 -10.09 -13.31
CA CYS A 211 0.95 -8.66 -13.61
C CYS A 211 -0.09 -8.42 -14.72
N LEU A 212 0.01 -9.17 -15.82
CA LEU A 212 -0.93 -9.11 -16.93
C LEU A 212 -2.35 -9.45 -16.51
N LYS A 213 -2.51 -10.49 -15.68
CA LYS A 213 -3.81 -10.83 -15.10
C LYS A 213 -4.35 -9.67 -14.27
N ARG A 214 -3.54 -9.09 -13.37
CA ARG A 214 -3.98 -7.99 -12.52
C ARG A 214 -4.40 -6.76 -13.33
N LEU A 215 -3.64 -6.41 -14.38
CA LEU A 215 -3.99 -5.31 -15.28
C LEU A 215 -5.32 -5.51 -16.01
N SER A 216 -5.74 -6.76 -16.24
CA SER A 216 -7.05 -7.06 -16.84
C SER A 216 -8.22 -6.93 -15.87
N GLU A 217 -7.95 -6.84 -14.56
CA GLU A 217 -8.94 -6.71 -13.48
C GLU A 217 -9.10 -5.27 -12.97
N LEU A 218 -8.22 -4.35 -13.40
CA LEU A 218 -8.17 -2.93 -13.03
C LEU A 218 -8.80 -2.05 -14.12
#